data_AF-A0A8C2US81-F1
#
_entry.id   AF-A0A8C2US81-F1
#
_cell.length_a   1.000
_cell.length_b   1.000
_cell.length_c   1.000
_cell.angle_alpha   90.00
_cell.angle_beta   90.00
_cell.angle_gamma   90.00
#
_symmetry.space_group_name_H-M   'P 1'
#
loop_
_entity.id
_entity.type
_entity.pdbx_description
1 polymer ?
#
loop_
_entity_poly.entity_id
_entity_poly.type
_entity_poly.pdbx_seq_one_letter_code
_entity_poly.pdbx_strand_id
1 'polypeptide(L)'
;MEPLLQQVERFSEVLSVSRSNHVSTWGPETVRRALQWARYLRHVYRRFGGHGCIRTAVERRLRSQWGPEGFQALGRGDVRLSVNLLQNRALGDAAGRALLQQLFPGAAPRDADAEALQARLAEAGDPGGWLGRLWTRAPRDHFLQVTAVALLQPPDEESGPSRPESPGEESHLLVRWLLERSEVLAAFCRLPAGLLTSVAARHPALFRAYLGLLTDWGRKLHYDLQKGAWVAAESQDVPWEELFHRFQSLGQAPPPLKDKLLTALEACKAQDGDFEVPGLSIWTDLLLALQSSA
;
A
#
# COMPACT_ATOMS: atom_id res chain seq x y z
N MET A 1 25.50 16.09 -26.13
CA MET A 1 25.78 15.37 -24.87
C MET A 1 26.00 16.33 -23.71
N GLU A 2 26.73 17.44 -23.87
CA GLU A 2 26.87 18.54 -22.88
C GLU A 2 25.59 18.93 -22.12
N PRO A 3 24.46 19.24 -22.77
CA PRO A 3 23.28 19.73 -22.06
C PRO A 3 22.66 18.67 -21.15
N LEU A 4 22.69 17.40 -21.55
CA LEU A 4 22.17 16.30 -20.73
C LEU A 4 23.02 16.08 -19.48
N LEU A 5 24.34 16.23 -19.59
CA LEU A 5 25.26 16.12 -18.46
C LEU A 5 25.03 17.25 -17.45
N GLN A 6 24.95 18.50 -17.91
CA GLN A 6 24.65 19.64 -17.04
C GLN A 6 23.31 19.47 -16.31
N GLN A 7 22.30 18.88 -16.97
CA GLN A 7 21.01 18.59 -16.35
C GLN A 7 21.11 17.52 -15.25
N VAL A 8 21.98 16.52 -15.42
CA VAL A 8 22.25 15.53 -14.38
C VAL A 8 22.99 16.15 -13.19
N GLU A 9 24.02 16.96 -13.42
CA GLU A 9 24.79 17.62 -12.36
C GLU A 9 23.89 18.51 -11.47
N ARG A 10 23.04 19.33 -12.10
CA ARG A 10 22.10 20.17 -11.37
C ARG A 10 21.07 19.34 -10.59
N PHE A 11 20.71 18.15 -11.06
CA PHE A 11 19.80 17.28 -10.33
C PHE A 11 20.46 16.62 -9.10
N SER A 12 21.77 16.35 -9.10
CA SER A 12 22.48 15.92 -7.87
C SER A 12 22.44 17.01 -6.80
N GLU A 13 22.51 18.27 -7.20
CA GLU A 13 22.34 19.40 -6.28
C GLU A 13 20.92 19.40 -5.70
N VAL A 14 19.89 19.16 -6.52
CA VAL A 14 18.49 19.04 -6.05
C VAL A 14 18.34 17.89 -5.04
N LEU A 15 18.96 16.74 -5.28
CA LEU A 15 18.95 15.62 -4.32
C LEU A 15 19.66 15.98 -3.01
N SER A 16 20.80 16.67 -3.08
CA SER A 16 21.53 17.15 -1.91
C SER A 16 20.71 18.17 -1.10
N VAL A 17 20.13 19.15 -1.79
CA VAL A 17 19.27 20.19 -1.20
C VAL A 17 18.04 19.56 -0.56
N SER A 18 17.44 18.52 -1.17
CA SER A 18 16.25 17.83 -0.64
C SER A 18 16.44 17.22 0.76
N ARG A 19 17.69 16.98 1.18
CA ARG A 19 18.04 16.49 2.52
C ARG A 19 18.36 17.59 3.53
N SER A 20 18.38 18.85 3.09
CA SER A 20 18.79 20.00 3.90
C SER A 20 17.62 20.88 4.34
N ASN A 21 17.88 21.82 5.24
CA ASN A 21 16.87 22.78 5.71
C ASN A 21 16.41 23.79 4.63
N HIS A 22 17.12 23.87 3.49
CA HIS A 22 16.74 24.75 2.38
C HIS A 22 15.39 24.39 1.75
N VAL A 23 14.90 23.16 1.96
CA VAL A 23 13.57 22.71 1.52
C VAL A 23 12.45 23.54 2.16
N SER A 24 12.70 24.24 3.27
CA SER A 24 11.76 25.20 3.86
C SER A 24 11.33 26.32 2.91
N THR A 25 12.16 26.66 1.93
CA THR A 25 11.85 27.67 0.90
C THR A 25 11.08 27.10 -0.30
N TRP A 26 10.91 25.78 -0.37
CA TRP A 26 10.26 25.14 -1.51
C TRP A 26 8.75 25.31 -1.44
N GLY A 27 8.18 25.91 -2.49
CA GLY A 27 6.73 25.95 -2.68
C GLY A 27 6.19 24.69 -3.37
N PRO A 28 4.85 24.55 -3.45
CA PRO A 28 4.17 23.47 -4.18
C PRO A 28 4.68 23.28 -5.62
N GLU A 29 4.93 24.39 -6.31
CA GLU A 29 5.37 24.38 -7.70
C GLU A 29 6.82 23.92 -7.86
N THR A 30 7.69 24.30 -6.93
CA THR A 30 9.08 23.84 -6.88
C THR A 30 9.14 22.32 -6.73
N VAL A 31 8.32 21.76 -5.82
CA VAL A 31 8.21 20.31 -5.63
C VAL A 31 7.73 19.62 -6.91
N ARG A 32 6.68 20.13 -7.56
CA ARG A 32 6.15 19.56 -8.80
C ARG A 32 7.21 19.51 -9.90
N ARG A 33 7.93 20.62 -10.12
CA ARG A 33 9.00 20.70 -11.12
C ARG A 33 10.16 19.77 -10.80
N ALA A 34 10.58 19.70 -9.54
CA ALA A 34 11.66 18.80 -9.12
C ALA A 34 11.31 17.33 -9.39
N LEU A 35 10.06 16.91 -9.12
CA LEU A 35 9.59 15.56 -9.43
C LEU A 35 9.44 15.30 -10.93
N GLN A 36 8.93 16.27 -11.69
CA GLN A 36 8.86 16.17 -13.16
C GLN A 36 10.25 15.99 -13.76
N TRP A 37 11.22 16.74 -13.26
CA TRP A 37 12.62 16.62 -13.69
C TRP A 37 13.21 15.25 -13.35
N ALA A 38 12.95 14.74 -12.14
CA ALA A 38 13.37 13.41 -11.74
C ALA A 38 12.76 12.31 -12.63
N ARG A 39 11.47 12.42 -12.98
CA ARG A 39 10.78 11.51 -13.90
C ARG A 39 11.36 11.57 -15.31
N TYR A 40 11.72 12.76 -15.78
CA TYR A 40 12.42 12.94 -17.06
C TYR A 40 13.77 12.22 -17.05
N LEU A 41 14.56 12.35 -15.98
CA LEU A 41 15.85 11.65 -15.87
C LEU A 41 15.67 10.12 -15.84
N ARG A 42 14.61 9.62 -15.20
CA ARG A 42 14.26 8.19 -15.30
C ARG A 42 13.90 7.78 -16.73
N HIS A 43 13.20 8.62 -17.49
CA HIS A 43 12.91 8.36 -18.90
C HIS A 43 14.20 8.32 -19.74
N VAL A 44 15.12 9.27 -19.50
CA VAL A 44 16.45 9.28 -20.12
C VAL A 44 17.21 7.99 -19.78
N TYR A 45 17.21 7.58 -18.51
CA TYR A 45 17.82 6.32 -18.07
C TYR A 45 17.24 5.12 -18.84
N ARG A 46 15.91 4.99 -18.92
CA ARG A 46 15.26 3.89 -19.66
C ARG A 46 15.60 3.89 -21.15
N ARG A 47 15.64 5.07 -21.78
CA ARG A 47 15.95 5.22 -23.21
C ARG A 47 17.39 4.83 -23.55
N PHE A 48 18.34 5.20 -22.70
CA PHE A 48 19.77 4.99 -22.96
C PHE A 48 20.38 3.80 -22.21
N GLY A 49 19.61 3.09 -21.39
CA GLY A 49 20.06 1.92 -20.63
C GLY A 49 20.60 0.77 -21.48
N GLY A 50 20.04 0.58 -22.68
CA GLY A 50 20.52 -0.40 -23.67
C GLY A 50 21.62 0.10 -24.62
N HIS A 51 21.95 1.39 -24.60
CA HIS A 51 22.93 1.99 -25.52
C HIS A 51 24.31 2.08 -24.86
N GLY A 52 25.09 1.00 -24.96
CA GLY A 52 26.36 0.81 -24.23
C GLY A 52 27.38 1.95 -24.35
N CYS A 53 27.52 2.58 -25.52
CA CYS A 53 28.45 3.69 -25.71
C CYS A 53 28.02 4.97 -24.98
N ILE A 54 26.73 5.31 -25.01
CA ILE A 54 26.16 6.48 -24.33
C ILE A 54 26.17 6.24 -22.81
N ARG A 55 25.78 5.03 -22.37
CA ARG A 55 25.84 4.62 -20.97
C ARG A 55 27.25 4.79 -20.40
N THR A 56 28.26 4.24 -21.08
CA THR A 56 29.66 4.30 -20.63
C THR A 56 30.19 5.74 -20.61
N ALA A 57 29.78 6.58 -21.55
CA ALA A 57 30.17 8.00 -21.58
C ALA A 57 29.56 8.79 -20.41
N VAL A 58 28.29 8.53 -20.07
CA VAL A 58 27.60 9.15 -18.94
C VAL A 58 28.16 8.61 -17.62
N GLU A 59 28.31 7.29 -17.45
CA GLU A 59 28.88 6.67 -16.25
C GLU A 59 30.28 7.19 -15.91
N ARG A 60 31.16 7.33 -16.92
CA ARG A 60 32.54 7.79 -16.71
C ARG A 60 32.61 9.21 -16.16
N ARG A 61 31.63 10.06 -16.48
CA ARG A 61 31.52 11.42 -15.94
C ARG A 61 30.73 11.48 -14.63
N LEU A 62 29.75 10.60 -14.41
CA LEU A 62 28.96 10.58 -13.16
C LEU A 62 29.69 9.97 -11.96
N ARG A 63 30.68 9.10 -12.17
CA ARG A 63 31.46 8.48 -11.07
C ARG A 63 32.13 9.48 -10.13
N SER A 64 32.43 10.70 -10.58
CA SER A 64 33.03 11.73 -9.72
C SER A 64 32.04 12.44 -8.79
N GLN A 65 30.74 12.38 -9.07
CA GLN A 65 29.72 13.19 -8.37
C GLN A 65 28.60 12.36 -7.72
N TRP A 66 28.28 11.18 -8.28
CA TRP A 66 27.10 10.37 -7.89
C TRP A 66 27.46 9.09 -7.14
N GLY A 67 28.74 8.92 -6.76
CA GLY A 67 29.22 7.74 -6.04
C GLY A 67 29.19 6.46 -6.90
N PRO A 68 29.33 5.27 -6.28
CA PRO A 68 29.47 4.00 -6.99
C PRO A 68 28.24 3.59 -7.82
N GLU A 69 27.07 4.15 -7.52
CA GLU A 69 25.81 3.83 -8.22
C GLU A 69 25.69 4.50 -9.60
N GLY A 70 26.45 5.57 -9.83
CA GLY A 70 26.62 6.21 -11.14
C GLY A 70 25.32 6.38 -11.94
N PHE A 71 25.23 5.71 -13.10
CA PHE A 71 24.08 5.81 -14.00
C PHE A 71 22.81 5.14 -13.46
N GLN A 72 22.91 4.15 -12.56
CA GLN A 72 21.73 3.52 -11.96
C GLN A 72 20.97 4.48 -11.04
N ALA A 73 21.67 5.42 -10.41
CA ALA A 73 21.05 6.44 -9.56
C ALA A 73 20.06 7.34 -10.33
N LEU A 74 20.24 7.51 -11.65
CA LEU A 74 19.29 8.24 -12.50
C LEU A 74 17.96 7.51 -12.65
N GLY A 75 17.98 6.17 -12.70
CA GLY A 75 16.79 5.34 -12.76
C GLY A 75 15.93 5.42 -11.49
N ARG A 76 16.53 5.79 -10.35
CA ARG A 76 15.89 5.90 -9.03
C ARG A 76 15.78 7.33 -8.51
N GLY A 77 16.08 8.32 -9.35
CA GLY A 77 16.15 9.73 -8.93
C GLY A 77 14.82 10.26 -8.36
N ASP A 78 13.69 9.86 -8.95
CA ASP A 78 12.37 10.28 -8.48
C ASP A 78 11.97 9.60 -7.17
N VAL A 79 12.30 8.32 -7.02
CA VAL A 79 12.14 7.56 -5.78
C VAL A 79 12.91 8.25 -4.65
N ARG A 80 14.21 8.48 -4.84
CA ARG A 80 15.09 9.14 -3.86
C ARG A 80 14.64 10.53 -3.48
N LEU A 81 14.32 11.35 -4.47
CA LEU A 81 13.83 12.70 -4.23
C LEU A 81 12.54 12.67 -3.39
N SER A 82 11.60 11.77 -3.71
CA SER A 82 10.35 11.65 -2.97
C SER A 82 10.55 11.18 -1.53
N VAL A 83 11.46 10.22 -1.29
CA VAL A 83 11.80 9.73 0.06
C VAL A 83 12.46 10.84 0.87
N ASN A 84 13.48 11.51 0.33
CA ASN A 84 14.17 12.61 0.99
C ASN A 84 13.20 13.72 1.40
N LEU A 85 12.33 14.16 0.48
CA LEU A 85 11.37 15.23 0.76
C LEU A 85 10.33 14.84 1.81
N LEU A 86 9.80 13.61 1.77
CA LEU A 86 8.85 13.13 2.79
C LEU A 86 9.48 13.00 4.17
N GLN A 87 10.76 12.64 4.25
CA GLN A 87 11.50 12.52 5.52
C GLN A 87 11.96 13.88 6.06
N ASN A 88 12.08 14.89 5.20
CA ASN A 88 12.57 16.20 5.57
C ASN A 88 11.50 17.01 6.34
N ARG A 89 11.76 17.25 7.64
CA ARG A 89 10.88 18.02 8.53
C ARG A 89 10.76 19.50 8.15
N ALA A 90 11.73 20.03 7.39
CA ALA A 90 11.68 21.40 6.91
C ALA A 90 10.71 21.58 5.73
N LEU A 91 10.19 20.50 5.14
CA LEU A 91 9.21 20.59 4.05
C LEU A 91 7.86 21.08 4.57
N GLY A 92 7.56 22.35 4.27
CA GLY A 92 6.30 22.99 4.64
C GLY A 92 5.05 22.24 4.12
N ASP A 93 3.93 22.41 4.81
CA ASP A 93 2.74 21.59 4.58
C ASP A 93 2.13 21.71 3.18
N ALA A 94 2.14 22.90 2.59
CA ALA A 94 1.64 23.08 1.23
C ALA A 94 2.50 22.32 0.20
N ALA A 95 3.81 22.34 0.38
CA ALA A 95 4.75 21.61 -0.46
C ALA A 95 4.66 20.09 -0.21
N GLY A 96 4.46 19.67 1.04
CA GLY A 96 4.18 18.27 1.40
C GLY A 96 2.88 17.74 0.80
N ARG A 97 1.79 18.51 0.83
CA ARG A 97 0.52 18.15 0.17
C ARG A 97 0.70 18.02 -1.34
N ALA A 98 1.43 18.95 -1.96
CA ALA A 98 1.73 18.88 -3.39
C ALA A 98 2.57 17.65 -3.75
N LEU A 99 3.57 17.30 -2.93
CA LEU A 99 4.33 16.06 -3.07
C LEU A 99 3.39 14.86 -3.06
N LEU A 100 2.50 14.76 -2.07
CA LEU A 100 1.59 13.63 -1.95
C LEU A 100 0.60 13.53 -3.11
N GLN A 101 0.05 14.65 -3.59
CA GLN A 101 -0.76 14.67 -4.81
C GLN A 101 0.00 14.16 -6.04
N GLN A 102 1.32 14.35 -6.08
CA GLN A 102 2.16 13.83 -7.17
C GLN A 102 2.48 12.34 -7.02
N LEU A 103 2.57 11.83 -5.78
CA LEU A 103 2.82 10.40 -5.51
C LEU A 103 1.55 9.57 -5.59
N PHE A 104 0.40 10.18 -5.30
CA PHE A 104 -0.91 9.58 -5.13
C PHE A 104 -1.96 10.47 -5.80
N PRO A 105 -2.05 10.46 -7.15
CA PRO A 105 -2.90 11.39 -7.90
C PRO A 105 -4.41 11.14 -7.75
N GLY A 106 -4.83 10.17 -6.94
CA GLY A 106 -6.25 9.92 -6.61
C GLY A 106 -7.05 9.19 -7.69
N ALA A 107 -6.41 8.78 -8.79
CA ALA A 107 -7.01 7.86 -9.77
C ALA A 107 -7.11 6.43 -9.18
N ALA A 108 -7.79 5.51 -9.88
CA ALA A 108 -7.72 4.09 -9.49
C ALA A 108 -6.24 3.63 -9.42
N PRO A 109 -5.84 2.91 -8.36
CA PRO A 109 -4.46 2.47 -8.19
C PRO A 109 -4.05 1.57 -9.36
N ARG A 110 -2.85 1.79 -9.90
CA ARG A 110 -2.26 0.99 -10.97
C ARG A 110 -1.10 0.16 -10.43
N ASP A 111 -0.72 -0.91 -11.13
CA ASP A 111 0.47 -1.69 -10.77
C ASP A 111 1.73 -0.82 -10.68
N ALA A 112 1.86 0.16 -11.57
CA ALA A 112 2.94 1.15 -11.53
C ALA A 112 2.99 1.98 -10.22
N ASP A 113 1.84 2.23 -9.58
CA ASP A 113 1.78 2.96 -8.31
C ASP A 113 2.25 2.07 -7.15
N ALA A 114 1.89 0.78 -7.20
CA ALA A 114 2.35 -0.23 -6.26
C ALA A 114 3.85 -0.50 -6.37
N GLU A 115 4.38 -0.68 -7.58
CA GLU A 115 5.82 -0.78 -7.83
C GLU A 115 6.58 0.44 -7.31
N ALA A 116 6.03 1.63 -7.55
CA ALA A 116 6.64 2.87 -7.08
C ALA A 116 6.59 3.00 -5.54
N LEU A 117 5.55 2.47 -4.88
CA LEU A 117 5.49 2.38 -3.42
C LEU A 117 6.57 1.43 -2.88
N GLN A 118 6.69 0.23 -3.44
CA GLN A 118 7.70 -0.76 -3.06
C GLN A 118 9.13 -0.23 -3.28
N ALA A 119 9.39 0.43 -4.41
CA ALA A 119 10.69 1.05 -4.68
C ALA A 119 11.06 2.13 -3.65
N ARG A 120 10.08 2.91 -3.18
CA ARG A 120 10.30 3.92 -2.13
C ARG A 120 10.49 3.29 -0.75
N LEU A 121 9.84 2.16 -0.48
CA LEU A 121 10.06 1.40 0.74
C LEU A 121 11.48 0.83 0.81
N ALA A 122 11.95 0.23 -0.29
CA ALA A 122 13.32 -0.28 -0.39
C ALA A 122 14.37 0.84 -0.25
N GLU A 123 14.07 2.05 -0.73
CA GLU A 123 14.96 3.21 -0.61
C GLU A 123 14.86 3.90 0.76
N ALA A 124 13.77 3.70 1.49
CA ALA A 124 13.59 4.30 2.81
C ALA A 124 14.47 3.58 3.83
N GLY A 125 15.52 4.24 4.33
CA GLY A 125 16.36 3.68 5.42
C GLY A 125 15.60 3.35 6.71
N ASP A 126 14.42 3.95 6.92
CA ASP A 126 13.45 3.61 7.96
C ASP A 126 12.05 3.47 7.31
N PRO A 127 11.69 2.26 6.82
CA PRO A 127 10.42 2.03 6.13
C PRO A 127 9.20 2.27 7.03
N GLY A 128 9.27 1.88 8.30
CA GLY A 128 8.14 1.99 9.25
C GLY A 128 7.81 3.45 9.60
N GLY A 129 8.83 4.27 9.90
CA GLY A 129 8.62 5.69 10.12
C GLY A 129 8.25 6.45 8.85
N TRP A 130 8.72 6.01 7.69
CA TRP A 130 8.30 6.57 6.40
C TRP A 130 6.82 6.29 6.09
N LEU A 131 6.36 5.04 6.27
CA LEU A 131 4.94 4.68 6.16
C LEU A 131 4.08 5.45 7.18
N GLY A 132 4.57 5.61 8.41
CA GLY A 132 3.90 6.43 9.42
C GLY A 132 3.70 7.89 9.00
N ARG A 133 4.68 8.49 8.32
CA ARG A 133 4.56 9.85 7.76
C ARG A 133 3.62 9.92 6.57
N LEU A 134 3.58 8.88 5.75
CA LEU A 134 2.58 8.78 4.67
C LEU A 134 1.17 8.70 5.25
N TRP A 135 0.95 7.85 6.24
CA TRP A 135 -0.36 7.70 6.90
C TRP A 135 -0.91 9.02 7.45
N THR A 136 -0.05 9.87 8.02
CA THR A 136 -0.48 11.14 8.62
C THR A 136 -0.73 12.25 7.60
N ARG A 137 -0.09 12.20 6.43
CA ARG A 137 -0.12 13.30 5.46
C ARG A 137 -0.88 12.98 4.17
N ALA A 138 -0.89 11.71 3.73
CA ALA A 138 -1.47 11.26 2.47
C ALA A 138 -3.01 11.13 2.54
N PRO A 139 -3.72 11.22 1.40
CA PRO A 139 -5.10 10.78 1.31
C PRO A 139 -5.20 9.29 1.67
N ARG A 140 -5.82 8.99 2.82
CA ARG A 140 -5.83 7.65 3.43
C ARG A 140 -6.35 6.57 2.49
N ASP A 141 -7.52 6.80 1.90
CA ASP A 141 -8.19 5.80 1.05
C ASP A 141 -7.32 5.35 -0.12
N HIS A 142 -6.76 6.32 -0.86
CA HIS A 142 -5.92 6.01 -2.01
C HIS A 142 -4.58 5.38 -1.60
N PHE A 143 -3.96 5.83 -0.50
CA PHE A 143 -2.76 5.19 0.02
C PHE A 143 -3.00 3.73 0.43
N LEU A 144 -4.12 3.43 1.10
CA LEU A 144 -4.49 2.07 1.49
C LEU A 144 -4.81 1.20 0.26
N GLN A 145 -5.46 1.75 -0.76
CA GLN A 145 -5.71 1.07 -2.03
C GLN A 145 -4.39 0.71 -2.75
N VAL A 146 -3.45 1.65 -2.87
CA VAL A 146 -2.12 1.36 -3.45
C VAL A 146 -1.38 0.32 -2.62
N THR A 147 -1.49 0.39 -1.29
CA THR A 147 -0.92 -0.62 -0.38
C THR A 147 -1.50 -2.01 -0.65
N ALA A 148 -2.81 -2.12 -0.83
CA ALA A 148 -3.47 -3.37 -1.17
C ALA A 148 -2.99 -3.92 -2.52
N VAL A 149 -2.90 -3.08 -3.56
CA VAL A 149 -2.36 -3.49 -4.86
C VAL A 149 -0.89 -3.93 -4.75
N ALA A 150 -0.08 -3.27 -3.92
CA ALA A 150 1.30 -3.66 -3.65
C ALA A 150 1.42 -5.04 -2.98
N LEU A 151 0.49 -5.38 -2.08
CA LEU A 151 0.43 -6.70 -1.45
C LEU A 151 -0.02 -7.80 -2.43
N LEU A 152 -0.69 -7.44 -3.52
CA LEU A 152 -1.15 -8.37 -4.55
C LEU A 152 -0.12 -8.63 -5.65
N GLN A 153 0.94 -7.83 -5.73
CA GLN A 153 2.00 -8.02 -6.73
C GLN A 153 2.60 -9.43 -6.61
N PRO A 154 2.88 -10.11 -7.75
CA PRO A 154 3.57 -11.38 -7.73
C PRO A 154 4.96 -11.21 -7.08
N PRO A 155 5.45 -12.23 -6.33
CA PRO A 155 6.88 -12.27 -6.04
C PRO A 155 7.64 -12.23 -7.38
N ASP A 156 8.74 -11.49 -7.41
CA ASP A 156 9.54 -11.08 -8.58
C ASP A 156 10.22 -12.29 -9.30
N GLU A 157 9.49 -13.37 -9.60
CA GLU A 157 9.95 -14.62 -10.22
C GLU A 157 10.12 -14.48 -11.75
N GLU A 158 9.52 -13.46 -12.40
CA GLU A 158 9.59 -13.23 -13.86
C GLU A 158 10.56 -12.11 -14.28
N SER A 159 11.21 -11.44 -13.34
CA SER A 159 12.20 -10.39 -13.63
C SER A 159 13.60 -11.00 -13.70
N GLY A 160 14.22 -10.97 -14.89
CA GLY A 160 15.52 -11.59 -15.20
C GLY A 160 16.71 -11.22 -14.27
N PRO A 161 17.89 -11.84 -14.50
CA PRO A 161 18.93 -12.13 -13.49
C PRO A 161 19.78 -10.93 -13.03
N SER A 162 19.20 -9.77 -12.73
CA SER A 162 19.94 -8.53 -12.49
C SER A 162 19.46 -7.72 -11.28
N ARG A 163 18.91 -8.37 -10.25
CA ARG A 163 18.57 -7.72 -8.99
C ARG A 163 19.13 -8.56 -7.83
N PRO A 164 19.94 -7.99 -6.91
CA PRO A 164 20.37 -8.72 -5.73
C PRO A 164 19.17 -8.90 -4.78
N GLU A 165 18.88 -10.17 -4.49
CA GLU A 165 18.39 -10.76 -3.22
C GLU A 165 17.67 -9.76 -2.29
N SER A 166 16.34 -9.77 -2.11
CA SER A 166 15.40 -10.88 -1.89
C SER A 166 13.96 -10.53 -2.33
N PRO A 167 13.28 -11.37 -3.12
CA PRO A 167 11.90 -11.10 -3.54
C PRO A 167 10.92 -11.19 -2.36
N GLY A 168 10.17 -10.12 -2.10
CA GLY A 168 9.01 -10.12 -1.19
C GLY A 168 9.20 -9.44 0.18
N GLU A 169 10.40 -8.98 0.52
CA GLU A 169 10.65 -8.28 1.79
C GLU A 169 9.76 -7.04 1.97
N GLU A 170 9.51 -6.27 0.91
CA GLU A 170 8.66 -5.08 0.99
C GLU A 170 7.21 -5.43 1.31
N SER A 171 6.69 -6.51 0.75
CA SER A 171 5.35 -7.03 1.08
C SER A 171 5.29 -7.49 2.54
N HIS A 172 6.33 -8.18 3.02
CA HIS A 172 6.42 -8.57 4.43
C HIS A 172 6.49 -7.36 5.37
N LEU A 173 7.24 -6.31 5.00
CA LEU A 173 7.31 -5.05 5.76
C LEU A 173 5.96 -4.35 5.81
N LEU A 174 5.23 -4.30 4.70
CA LEU A 174 3.87 -3.75 4.63
C LEU A 174 2.91 -4.52 5.53
N VAL A 175 2.90 -5.85 5.45
CA VAL A 175 2.07 -6.70 6.31
C VAL A 175 2.40 -6.46 7.79
N ARG A 176 3.68 -6.48 8.15
CA ARG A 176 4.12 -6.24 9.53
C ARG A 176 3.66 -4.88 10.02
N TRP A 177 3.88 -3.82 9.24
CA TRP A 177 3.49 -2.46 9.60
C TRP A 177 1.97 -2.29 9.77
N LEU A 178 1.16 -2.93 8.92
CA LEU A 178 -0.31 -2.95 9.07
C LEU A 178 -0.71 -3.64 10.38
N LEU A 179 -0.13 -4.81 10.67
CA LEU A 179 -0.47 -5.59 11.86
C LEU A 179 -0.03 -4.93 13.18
N GLU A 180 1.07 -4.17 13.17
CA GLU A 180 1.55 -3.41 14.33
C GLU A 180 0.68 -2.19 14.67
N ARG A 181 -0.17 -1.73 13.74
CA ARG A 181 -0.97 -0.51 13.90
C ARG A 181 -2.47 -0.79 13.74
N SER A 182 -3.15 -1.03 14.85
CA SER A 182 -4.58 -1.35 14.88
C SER A 182 -5.47 -0.33 14.15
N GLU A 183 -5.19 0.97 14.30
CA GLU A 183 -5.93 2.03 13.60
C GLU A 183 -5.80 1.94 12.07
N VAL A 184 -4.61 1.59 11.57
CA VAL A 184 -4.32 1.50 10.15
C VAL A 184 -4.94 0.22 9.60
N LEU A 185 -4.80 -0.90 10.33
CA LEU A 185 -5.43 -2.15 9.97
C LEU A 185 -6.95 -2.02 9.88
N ALA A 186 -7.58 -1.39 10.87
CA ALA A 186 -9.02 -1.18 10.87
C ALA A 186 -9.47 -0.36 9.64
N ALA A 187 -8.75 0.72 9.32
CA ALA A 187 -9.02 1.53 8.13
C ALA A 187 -8.76 0.74 6.83
N PHE A 188 -7.70 -0.06 6.77
CA PHE A 188 -7.39 -0.95 5.64
C PHE A 188 -8.52 -1.97 5.41
N CYS A 189 -9.05 -2.56 6.48
CA CYS A 189 -10.17 -3.50 6.42
C CYS A 189 -11.52 -2.85 6.04
N ARG A 190 -11.60 -1.52 5.90
CA ARG A 190 -12.76 -0.83 5.31
C ARG A 190 -12.71 -0.76 3.77
N LEU A 191 -11.60 -1.14 3.13
CA LEU A 191 -11.50 -1.25 1.68
C LEU A 191 -12.53 -2.23 1.08
N PRO A 192 -12.78 -2.20 -0.24
CA PRO A 192 -13.74 -3.09 -0.90
C PRO A 192 -13.49 -4.57 -0.59
N ALA A 193 -14.57 -5.32 -0.33
CA ALA A 193 -14.50 -6.71 0.12
C ALA A 193 -13.71 -7.62 -0.82
N GLY A 194 -13.93 -7.52 -2.13
CA GLY A 194 -13.20 -8.33 -3.13
C GLY A 194 -11.69 -8.11 -3.08
N LEU A 195 -11.23 -6.87 -2.89
CA LEU A 195 -9.82 -6.54 -2.77
C LEU A 195 -9.21 -7.14 -1.50
N LEU A 196 -9.91 -7.04 -0.38
CA LEU A 196 -9.48 -7.63 0.89
C LEU A 196 -9.45 -9.15 0.83
N THR A 197 -10.40 -9.79 0.15
CA THR A 197 -10.40 -11.23 -0.09
C THR A 197 -9.16 -11.66 -0.88
N SER A 198 -8.80 -10.94 -1.94
CA SER A 198 -7.57 -11.22 -2.69
C SER A 198 -6.32 -11.07 -1.83
N VAL A 199 -6.25 -10.03 -0.98
CA VAL A 199 -5.11 -9.79 -0.09
C VAL A 199 -5.03 -10.89 0.98
N ALA A 200 -6.16 -11.24 1.58
CA ALA A 200 -6.27 -12.29 2.59
C ALA A 200 -5.87 -13.68 2.04
N ALA A 201 -6.19 -13.96 0.78
CA ALA A 201 -5.78 -15.19 0.10
C ALA A 201 -4.26 -15.32 -0.01
N ARG A 202 -3.54 -14.20 -0.22
CA ARG A 202 -2.07 -14.19 -0.35
C ARG A 202 -1.35 -14.08 1.00
N HIS A 203 -1.96 -13.44 1.99
CA HIS A 203 -1.31 -13.09 3.26
C HIS A 203 -2.08 -13.67 4.46
N PRO A 204 -1.75 -14.90 4.92
CA PRO A 204 -2.48 -15.58 6.00
C PRO A 204 -2.54 -14.80 7.32
N ALA A 205 -1.52 -14.00 7.63
CA ALA A 205 -1.50 -13.17 8.83
C ALA A 205 -2.56 -12.04 8.75
N LEU A 206 -2.72 -11.42 7.57
CA LEU A 206 -3.77 -10.42 7.34
C LEU A 206 -5.16 -11.06 7.33
N PHE A 207 -5.32 -12.28 6.78
CA PHE A 207 -6.57 -13.00 6.86
C PHE A 207 -7.03 -13.19 8.31
N ARG A 208 -6.16 -13.67 9.20
CA ARG A 208 -6.50 -13.87 10.62
C ARG A 208 -6.91 -12.56 11.29
N ALA A 209 -6.17 -11.48 11.04
CA ALA A 209 -6.45 -10.18 11.64
C ALA A 209 -7.76 -9.57 11.09
N TYR A 210 -8.01 -9.71 9.78
CA TYR A 210 -9.26 -9.27 9.16
C TYR A 210 -10.45 -10.07 9.68
N LEU A 211 -10.33 -11.38 9.78
CA LEU A 211 -11.37 -12.25 10.32
C LEU A 211 -11.70 -11.88 11.77
N GLY A 212 -10.69 -11.61 12.61
CA GLY A 212 -10.91 -11.12 13.98
C GLY A 212 -11.72 -9.83 14.01
N LEU A 213 -11.41 -8.86 13.13
CA LEU A 213 -12.17 -7.62 13.02
C LEU A 213 -13.62 -7.85 12.56
N LEU A 214 -13.85 -8.76 11.59
CA LEU A 214 -15.20 -9.12 11.15
C LEU A 214 -15.99 -9.77 12.29
N THR A 215 -15.35 -10.64 13.08
CA THR A 215 -15.96 -11.25 14.26
C THR A 215 -16.32 -10.18 15.30
N ASP A 216 -15.43 -9.24 15.56
CA ASP A 216 -15.70 -8.13 16.49
C ASP A 216 -16.83 -7.22 16.00
N TRP A 217 -16.95 -6.98 14.68
CA TRP A 217 -18.08 -6.25 14.11
C TRP A 217 -19.39 -7.01 14.24
N GLY A 218 -19.38 -8.32 13.98
CA GLY A 218 -20.57 -9.17 14.14
C GLY A 218 -21.08 -9.22 15.58
N ARG A 219 -20.18 -9.27 16.58
CA ARG A 219 -20.55 -9.26 18.00
C ARG A 219 -21.25 -7.99 18.47
N LYS A 220 -21.12 -6.89 17.74
CA LYS A 220 -21.78 -5.61 18.06
C LYS A 220 -23.18 -5.48 17.46
N LEU A 221 -23.54 -6.40 16.56
CA LEU A 221 -24.89 -6.47 16.02
C LEU A 221 -25.80 -7.17 17.04
N HIS A 222 -27.04 -6.72 17.12
CA HIS A 222 -28.08 -7.37 17.90
C HIS A 222 -29.30 -7.65 17.02
N TYR A 223 -30.06 -8.68 17.38
CA TYR A 223 -31.25 -9.05 16.61
C TYR A 223 -32.45 -8.20 17.02
N ASP A 224 -32.99 -7.42 16.09
CA ASP A 224 -34.20 -6.62 16.28
C ASP A 224 -35.42 -7.47 15.91
N LEU A 225 -36.16 -7.92 16.92
CA LEU A 225 -37.35 -8.76 16.76
C LEU A 225 -38.47 -8.07 15.97
N GLN A 226 -38.54 -6.73 15.95
CA GLN A 226 -39.58 -6.02 15.21
C GLN A 226 -39.27 -5.99 13.71
N LYS A 227 -37.98 -5.89 13.37
CA LYS A 227 -37.51 -5.88 11.97
C LYS A 227 -37.20 -7.27 11.44
N GLY A 228 -36.99 -8.24 12.33
CA GLY A 228 -36.54 -9.59 11.97
C GLY A 228 -35.13 -9.61 11.39
N ALA A 229 -34.26 -8.67 11.80
CA ALA A 229 -32.94 -8.46 11.22
C ALA A 229 -31.88 -8.10 12.25
N TRP A 230 -30.62 -8.40 11.94
CA TRP A 230 -29.46 -7.93 12.70
C TRP A 230 -29.22 -6.45 12.44
N VAL A 231 -29.16 -5.65 13.50
CA VAL A 231 -28.98 -4.21 13.44
C VAL A 231 -27.79 -3.76 14.27
N ALA A 232 -27.14 -2.69 13.79
CA ALA A 232 -26.05 -2.04 14.50
C ALA A 232 -26.54 -1.37 15.78
N ALA A 233 -25.80 -1.54 16.88
CA ALA A 233 -26.06 -0.83 18.13
C ALA A 233 -25.77 0.67 17.98
N GLU A 234 -24.70 1.02 17.27
CA GLU A 234 -24.27 2.40 17.06
C GLU A 234 -24.18 2.76 15.58
N SER A 235 -24.36 4.03 15.23
CA SER A 235 -24.28 4.50 13.84
C SER A 235 -22.89 4.35 13.19
N GLN A 236 -21.84 4.15 13.99
CA GLN A 236 -20.47 3.94 13.54
C GLN A 236 -20.12 2.46 13.29
N ASP A 237 -20.96 1.54 13.78
CA ASP A 237 -20.78 0.11 13.59
C ASP A 237 -21.17 -0.31 12.18
N VAL A 238 -20.61 -1.44 11.75
CA VAL A 238 -20.81 -1.97 10.41
C VAL A 238 -22.21 -2.61 10.34
N PRO A 239 -23.07 -2.21 9.39
CA PRO A 239 -24.40 -2.80 9.26
C PRO A 239 -24.32 -4.25 8.77
N TRP A 240 -25.40 -5.01 9.00
CA TRP A 240 -25.50 -6.41 8.60
C TRP A 240 -25.18 -6.63 7.12
N GLU A 241 -25.68 -5.78 6.22
CA GLU A 241 -25.50 -5.94 4.78
C GLU A 241 -24.03 -5.84 4.37
N GLU A 242 -23.30 -4.88 4.96
CA GLU A 242 -21.86 -4.73 4.71
C GLU A 242 -21.07 -5.90 5.29
N LEU A 243 -21.42 -6.36 6.50
CA LEU A 243 -20.78 -7.50 7.14
C LEU A 243 -20.99 -8.78 6.31
N PHE A 244 -22.24 -9.05 5.93
CA PHE A 244 -22.61 -10.19 5.10
C PHE A 244 -21.88 -10.16 3.75
N HIS A 245 -21.86 -9.02 3.05
CA HIS A 245 -21.14 -8.89 1.78
C HIS A 245 -19.64 -9.20 1.92
N ARG A 246 -19.01 -8.83 3.04
CA ARG A 246 -17.60 -9.15 3.32
C ARG A 246 -17.39 -10.65 3.55
N PHE A 247 -18.25 -11.30 4.32
CA PHE A 247 -18.22 -12.76 4.50
C PHE A 247 -18.51 -13.50 3.21
N GLN A 248 -19.47 -13.03 2.41
CA GLN A 248 -19.82 -13.60 1.11
C GLN A 248 -18.62 -13.56 0.17
N SER A 249 -17.92 -12.42 0.09
CA SER A 249 -16.71 -12.32 -0.72
C SER A 249 -15.63 -13.33 -0.29
N LEU A 250 -15.41 -13.51 1.02
CA LEU A 250 -14.47 -14.52 1.53
C LEU A 250 -14.96 -15.96 1.27
N GLY A 251 -16.26 -16.21 1.35
CA GLY A 251 -16.88 -17.52 1.10
C GLY A 251 -16.85 -17.95 -0.37
N GLN A 252 -16.75 -16.99 -1.29
CA GLN A 252 -16.56 -17.22 -2.73
C GLN A 252 -15.08 -17.39 -3.12
N ALA A 253 -14.14 -17.23 -2.18
CA ALA A 253 -12.72 -17.39 -2.45
C ALA A 253 -12.34 -18.88 -2.67
N PRO A 254 -11.16 -19.17 -3.26
CA PRO A 254 -10.69 -20.54 -3.45
C PRO A 254 -10.58 -21.33 -2.13
N PRO A 255 -10.65 -22.69 -2.19
CA PRO A 255 -10.82 -23.57 -1.04
C PRO A 255 -9.91 -23.35 0.19
N PRO A 256 -8.59 -23.06 0.11
CA PRO A 256 -7.83 -22.91 1.35
C PRO A 256 -8.25 -21.69 2.18
N LEU A 257 -8.92 -20.69 1.58
CA LEU A 257 -9.44 -19.53 2.30
C LEU A 257 -10.89 -19.77 2.76
N LYS A 258 -11.73 -20.31 1.87
CA LYS A 258 -13.13 -20.65 2.17
C LYS A 258 -13.24 -21.63 3.34
N ASP A 259 -12.44 -22.69 3.34
CA ASP A 259 -12.52 -23.72 4.37
C ASP A 259 -12.14 -23.14 5.74
N LYS A 260 -11.09 -22.33 5.81
CA LYS A 260 -10.68 -21.63 7.04
C LYS A 260 -11.75 -20.66 7.54
N LEU A 261 -12.44 -19.98 6.63
CA LEU A 261 -13.55 -19.10 6.98
C LEU A 261 -14.69 -19.90 7.62
N LEU A 262 -15.12 -20.98 6.99
CA LEU A 262 -16.21 -21.83 7.48
C LEU A 262 -15.87 -22.42 8.84
N THR A 263 -14.67 -22.97 9.02
CA THR A 263 -14.20 -23.48 10.32
C THR A 263 -14.26 -22.41 11.42
N ALA A 264 -13.90 -21.17 11.10
CA ALA A 264 -13.95 -20.09 12.08
C ALA A 264 -15.37 -19.65 12.42
N LEU A 265 -16.28 -19.62 11.43
CA LEU A 265 -17.69 -19.32 11.66
C LEU A 265 -18.37 -20.41 12.48
N GLU A 266 -18.09 -21.68 12.20
CA GLU A 266 -18.55 -22.83 12.99
C GLU A 266 -18.05 -22.74 14.44
N ALA A 267 -16.78 -22.39 14.64
CA ALA A 267 -16.25 -22.18 15.99
C ALA A 267 -16.93 -21.03 16.74
N CYS A 268 -17.35 -19.96 16.04
CA CYS A 268 -18.11 -18.86 16.63
C CYS A 268 -19.55 -19.29 16.96
N LYS A 269 -20.22 -20.01 16.06
CA LYS A 269 -21.55 -20.60 16.30
C LYS A 269 -21.54 -21.53 17.52
N ALA A 270 -20.51 -22.37 17.65
CA ALA A 270 -20.36 -23.26 18.80
C ALA A 270 -20.17 -22.50 20.12
N GLN A 271 -19.44 -21.38 20.10
CA GLN A 271 -19.29 -20.52 21.28
C GLN A 271 -20.60 -19.86 21.70
N ASP A 272 -21.47 -19.55 20.74
CA ASP A 272 -22.80 -19.00 21.00
C ASP A 272 -23.80 -20.07 21.48
N GLY A 273 -23.45 -21.36 21.43
CA GLY A 273 -24.30 -22.46 21.92
C GLY A 273 -24.88 -23.36 20.84
N ASP A 274 -24.34 -23.32 19.60
CA ASP A 274 -24.76 -24.17 18.47
C ASP A 274 -26.25 -24.08 18.15
N PHE A 275 -26.82 -22.89 18.27
CA PHE A 275 -28.21 -22.66 17.92
C PHE A 275 -28.44 -22.85 16.42
N GLU A 276 -29.51 -23.56 16.06
CA GLU A 276 -29.99 -23.69 14.67
C GLU A 276 -31.14 -22.74 14.34
N VAL A 277 -31.69 -22.07 15.37
CA VAL A 277 -32.85 -21.17 15.22
C VAL A 277 -32.36 -19.77 14.82
N PRO A 278 -32.95 -19.16 13.77
CA PRO A 278 -32.56 -17.82 13.35
C PRO A 278 -32.75 -16.74 14.42
N GLY A 279 -31.89 -15.72 14.39
CA GLY A 279 -31.94 -14.58 15.30
C GLY A 279 -31.42 -14.81 16.72
N LEU A 280 -30.95 -16.03 17.05
CA LEU A 280 -30.28 -16.32 18.33
C LEU A 280 -28.76 -16.13 18.25
N SER A 281 -28.15 -16.51 17.12
CA SER A 281 -26.72 -16.33 16.86
C SER A 281 -26.53 -15.74 15.47
N ILE A 282 -25.74 -14.67 15.39
CA ILE A 282 -25.41 -14.05 14.11
C ILE A 282 -24.62 -15.00 13.22
N TRP A 283 -23.80 -15.87 13.82
CA TRP A 283 -22.97 -16.83 13.07
C TRP A 283 -23.83 -17.91 12.41
N THR A 284 -24.90 -18.35 13.08
CA THR A 284 -25.91 -19.25 12.48
C THR A 284 -26.55 -18.59 11.26
N ASP A 285 -27.03 -17.36 11.42
CA ASP A 285 -27.70 -16.65 10.33
C ASP A 285 -26.75 -16.35 9.17
N LEU A 286 -25.49 -16.01 9.44
CA LEU A 286 -24.44 -15.84 8.43
C LEU A 286 -24.17 -17.16 7.68
N LEU A 287 -24.02 -18.28 8.38
CA LEU A 287 -23.77 -19.58 7.75
C LEU A 287 -24.94 -19.99 6.85
N LEU A 288 -26.18 -19.84 7.32
CA LEU A 288 -27.38 -20.12 6.53
C LEU A 288 -27.46 -19.22 5.29
N ALA A 289 -27.22 -17.91 5.45
CA ALA A 289 -27.23 -16.96 4.35
C ALA A 289 -26.14 -17.25 3.32
N LEU A 290 -24.92 -17.59 3.76
CA LEU A 290 -23.82 -17.95 2.87
C LEU A 290 -24.12 -19.20 2.06
N GLN A 291 -24.70 -20.24 2.67
CA GLN A 291 -25.11 -21.47 1.98
C GLN A 291 -26.20 -21.21 0.92
N SER A 292 -27.13 -20.30 1.21
CA SER A 292 -28.18 -19.93 0.25
C SER A 292 -27.67 -19.10 -0.94
N SER A 293 -26.48 -18.50 -0.81
CA SER A 293 -25.86 -17.62 -1.81
C SER A 293 -24.77 -18.29 -2.65
N ALA A 294 -24.47 -19.56 -2.37
CA ALA A 294 -23.50 -20.40 -3.07
C ALA A 294 -24.16 -21.19 -4.21
#